data_AF-A0A0C3BAW3-F1
#
_entry.id   AF-A0A0C3BAW3-F1
#
_cell.length_a   1.000
_cell.length_b   1.000
_cell.length_c   1.000
_cell.angle_alpha   90.00
_cell.angle_beta   90.00
_cell.angle_gamma   90.00
#
_symmetry.space_group_name_H-M   'P 1'
#
loop_
_entity.id
_entity.type
_entity.pdbx_description
1 polymer ?
#
loop_
_entity_poly.entity_id
_entity_poly.type
_entity_poly.pdbx_seq_one_letter_code
_entity_poly.pdbx_strand_id
1 'polypeptide(L)'
;MQWALNAYPLLRPAVTPLYHKIAGKTFKKVPIMINREVRHALDWFSHRLDLTDGVPILEAEVWGPDAADMVIYCDASTGARGHAKPGLGFWVPSRNIGLFADGDVPYPPDLVHNHELG
;
A
#
# COMPACT_ATOMS: atom_id res chain seq x y z
N MET A 1 3.39 0.07 5.06
CA MET A 1 3.36 1.27 4.18
C MET A 1 4.75 1.49 3.58
N GLN A 2 5.22 0.52 2.79
CA GLN A 2 6.54 0.60 2.12
C GLN A 2 6.47 1.37 0.79
N TRP A 3 5.33 1.29 0.10
CA TRP A 3 5.14 1.86 -1.23
C TRP A 3 5.46 3.36 -1.30
N ALA A 4 4.93 4.16 -0.37
CA ALA A 4 5.20 5.60 -0.33
C ALA A 4 6.70 5.92 -0.14
N LEU A 5 7.46 5.08 0.56
CA LEU A 5 8.91 5.28 0.78
C LEU A 5 9.76 4.91 -0.45
N ASN A 6 9.17 4.20 -1.42
CA ASN A 6 9.80 3.94 -2.71
C ASN A 6 9.56 5.13 -3.65
N ALA A 7 8.36 5.71 -3.63
CA ALA A 7 8.05 6.93 -4.39
C ALA A 7 8.72 8.20 -3.83
N TYR A 8 8.97 8.24 -2.52
CA TYR A 8 9.59 9.37 -1.81
C TYR A 8 10.79 8.89 -0.97
N PRO A 9 11.94 8.57 -1.60
CA PRO A 9 13.10 8.01 -0.90
C PRO A 9 13.63 8.90 0.24
N LEU A 10 13.51 10.23 0.08
CA LEU A 10 13.95 11.22 1.06
C LEU A 10 13.14 11.19 2.36
N LEU A 11 12.01 10.49 2.40
CA LEU A 11 11.16 10.38 3.58
C LEU A 11 11.52 9.21 4.50
N ARG A 12 12.43 8.32 4.08
CA ARG A 12 12.88 7.15 4.86
C ARG A 12 13.39 7.47 6.27
N PRO A 13 14.10 8.59 6.54
CA PRO A 13 14.53 8.90 7.91
C PRO A 13 13.37 9.12 8.89
N ALA A 14 12.20 9.58 8.40
CA ALA A 14 11.05 9.87 9.26
C ALA A 14 10.38 8.61 9.81
N VAL A 15 10.59 7.44 9.19
CA VAL A 15 9.97 6.18 9.64
C VAL A 15 10.83 5.41 10.63
N THR A 16 12.12 5.71 10.74
CA THR A 16 13.04 5.12 11.72
C THR A 16 12.53 5.19 13.17
N PRO A 17 12.13 6.37 13.70
CA PRO A 17 11.60 6.45 15.07
C PRO A 17 10.27 5.69 15.24
N LEU A 18 9.48 5.54 14.17
CA LEU A 18 8.27 4.70 14.21
C LEU A 18 8.64 3.22 14.36
N TYR A 19 9.59 2.72 13.56
CA TYR A 19 10.04 1.34 13.65
C TYR A 19 10.63 1.02 15.02
N HIS A 20 11.48 1.90 15.57
CA HIS A 20 11.98 1.74 16.93
C HIS A 20 10.86 1.73 17.98
N LYS A 21 9.80 2.54 17.80
CA LYS A 21 8.68 2.60 18.74
C LYS A 21 7.81 1.34 18.75
N ILE A 22 7.75 0.62 17.63
CA ILE A 22 6.97 -0.61 17.48
C ILE A 22 7.82 -1.89 17.56
N ALA A 23 9.15 -1.76 17.56
CA ALA A 23 10.07 -2.88 17.73
C ALA A 23 9.73 -3.69 18.98
N GLY A 24 9.64 -5.02 18.82
CA GLY A 24 9.30 -5.96 19.90
C GLY A 24 7.83 -5.96 20.33
N LYS A 25 6.95 -5.12 19.76
CA LYS A 25 5.52 -5.15 20.04
C LYS A 25 4.81 -6.11 19.10
N THR A 26 4.22 -7.15 19.67
CA THR A 26 3.58 -8.25 18.91
C THR A 26 2.06 -8.17 18.89
N PHE A 27 1.46 -7.42 19.81
CA PHE A 27 0.00 -7.29 19.91
C PHE A 27 -0.56 -6.24 18.95
N LYS A 28 -1.33 -6.69 17.96
CA LYS A 28 -1.87 -5.84 16.87
C LYS A 28 -2.92 -4.78 17.30
N LYS A 29 -3.63 -5.00 18.41
CA LYS A 29 -4.78 -4.15 18.83
C LYS A 29 -4.49 -3.29 20.06
N VAL A 30 -3.23 -3.14 20.45
CA VAL A 30 -2.85 -2.36 21.63
C VAL A 30 -2.54 -0.91 21.22
N PRO A 31 -3.08 0.10 21.93
CA PRO A 31 -2.75 1.49 21.64
C PRO A 31 -1.25 1.74 21.81
N ILE A 32 -0.65 2.43 20.85
CA ILE A 32 0.75 2.85 20.91
C ILE A 32 0.78 4.34 21.25
N MET A 33 1.27 4.64 22.46
CA MET A 33 1.46 6.04 22.87
C MET A 33 2.53 6.71 22.01
N ILE A 34 2.15 7.78 21.31
CA ILE A 34 3.05 8.59 20.48
C ILE A 34 3.95 9.44 21.40
N ASN A 35 5.28 9.32 21.25
CA ASN A 35 6.23 10.16 21.95
C ASN A 35 6.60 11.40 21.12
N ARG A 36 7.35 12.32 21.71
CA ARG A 36 7.79 13.56 21.07
C ARG A 36 8.57 13.31 19.78
N GLU A 37 9.49 12.34 19.78
CA GLU A 37 10.29 11.97 18.60
C GLU A 37 9.43 11.50 17.42
N VAL A 38 8.48 10.59 17.66
CA VAL A 38 7.55 10.11 16.63
C VAL A 38 6.65 11.24 16.13
N ARG A 39 6.21 12.14 17.01
CA ARG A 39 5.42 13.30 16.61
C ARG A 39 6.20 14.23 15.67
N HIS A 40 7.44 14.59 16.03
CA HIS A 40 8.28 15.43 15.17
C HIS A 40 8.59 14.78 13.83
N ALA A 41 8.84 13.47 13.81
CA ALA A 41 9.10 12.75 12.57
C ALA A 41 7.87 12.70 11.65
N LEU A 42 6.67 12.49 12.21
CA LEU A 42 5.41 12.51 11.44
C LEU A 42 5.07 13.90 10.91
N ASP A 43 5.29 14.94 11.72
CA ASP A 43 5.06 16.33 11.32
C ASP A 43 6.03 16.76 10.22
N TRP A 44 7.30 16.37 10.33
CA TRP A 44 8.28 16.57 9.26
C TRP A 44 7.91 15.81 7.99
N PHE A 45 7.42 14.56 8.13
CA PHE A 45 7.00 13.73 7.00
C PHE A 45 5.83 14.35 6.23
N SER A 46 4.82 14.88 6.93
CA SER A 46 3.68 15.54 6.27
C SER A 46 4.09 16.82 5.56
N HIS A 47 4.83 17.70 6.23
CA HIS A 47 5.33 18.93 5.60
C HIS A 47 6.19 18.64 4.37
N ARG A 48 7.00 17.57 4.41
CA ARG A 48 7.86 17.20 3.30
C ARG A 48 7.06 16.62 2.14
N LEU A 49 6.02 15.81 2.40
CA LEU A 49 5.11 15.33 1.35
C LEU A 49 4.46 16.47 0.56
N ASP A 50 4.06 17.54 1.24
CA ASP A 50 3.42 18.69 0.60
C ASP A 50 4.39 19.54 -0.24
N LEU A 51 5.70 19.44 0.04
CA LEU A 51 6.74 20.28 -0.56
C LEU A 51 7.60 19.56 -1.59
N THR A 52 7.53 18.23 -1.68
CA THR A 52 8.34 17.45 -2.61
C THR A 52 7.49 16.87 -3.71
N ASP A 53 7.82 17.20 -4.96
CA ASP A 53 7.43 16.37 -6.08
C ASP A 53 8.09 15.00 -5.90
N GLY A 54 7.28 13.96 -5.76
CA GLY A 54 7.77 12.58 -5.67
C GLY A 54 8.63 12.24 -6.88
N VAL A 55 9.51 11.25 -6.77
CA VAL A 55 10.27 10.81 -7.94
C VAL A 55 9.28 10.09 -8.88
N PRO A 56 9.02 10.60 -10.10
CA PRO A 56 8.20 9.87 -11.05
C PRO A 56 8.98 8.63 -11.48
N ILE A 57 8.62 7.48 -10.91
CA ILE A 57 9.20 6.18 -11.29
C ILE A 57 8.67 5.74 -12.66
N LEU A 58 7.52 6.29 -13.07
CA LEU A 58 6.87 6.06 -14.36
C LEU A 58 6.44 7.42 -14.92
N GLU A 59 6.96 7.79 -16.09
CA GLU A 59 6.27 8.77 -16.93
C GLU A 59 5.07 8.06 -17.54
N ALA A 60 3.89 8.32 -17.00
CA ALA A 60 2.65 7.86 -17.62
C ALA A 60 2.46 8.67 -18.89
N GLU A 61 2.69 8.04 -20.05
CA GLU A 61 2.12 8.55 -21.29
C GLU A 61 0.60 8.60 -21.10
N VAL A 62 -0.01 9.75 -21.38
CA VAL A 62 -1.46 9.91 -21.23
C VAL A 62 -2.12 9.21 -22.42
N TRP A 63 -2.36 7.91 -22.28
CA TRP A 63 -3.16 7.13 -23.23
C TRP A 63 -4.58 6.96 -22.69
N GLY A 64 -5.55 7.14 -23.57
CA GLY A 64 -6.95 6.89 -23.25
C GLY A 64 -7.28 5.39 -23.24
N PRO A 65 -8.40 4.97 -22.65
CA PRO A 65 -8.83 3.56 -22.66
C PRO A 65 -8.97 2.96 -24.06
N ASP A 66 -9.15 3.80 -25.08
CA ASP A 66 -9.22 3.46 -26.50
C ASP A 66 -7.88 2.95 -27.07
N ALA A 67 -6.76 3.37 -26.48
CA ALA A 67 -5.42 2.90 -26.85
C ALA A 67 -4.96 1.68 -26.03
N ALA A 68 -5.80 1.17 -25.13
CA ALA A 68 -5.48 0.05 -24.27
C ALA A 68 -5.62 -1.28 -25.02
N ASP A 69 -4.62 -2.17 -24.94
CA ASP A 69 -4.75 -3.56 -25.39
C ASP A 69 -5.83 -4.32 -24.59
N MET A 70 -6.09 -3.89 -23.35
CA MET A 70 -7.07 -4.48 -22.45
C MET A 70 -7.61 -3.48 -21.42
N VAL A 71 -8.93 -3.49 -21.22
CA VAL A 71 -9.61 -2.72 -20.17
C VAL A 71 -10.17 -3.68 -19.12
N ILE A 72 -9.85 -3.44 -17.85
CA ILE A 72 -10.34 -4.22 -16.71
C ILE A 72 -10.94 -3.25 -15.70
N TYR A 73 -12.21 -3.45 -15.34
CA TYR A 73 -12.88 -2.69 -14.29
C TYR A 73 -12.73 -3.42 -12.96
N CYS A 74 -12.47 -2.65 -11.90
CA CYS A 74 -12.31 -3.18 -10.55
C CYS A 74 -12.94 -2.21 -9.55
N ASP A 75 -13.68 -2.74 -8.58
CA ASP A 75 -14.17 -1.96 -7.43
C ASP A 75 -13.11 -1.97 -6.31
N ALA A 76 -13.10 -0.96 -5.45
CA ALA A 76 -12.24 -0.96 -4.28
C ALA A 76 -12.61 -2.16 -3.38
N SER A 77 -11.62 -2.96 -2.98
CA SER A 77 -11.86 -4.08 -2.06
C SER A 77 -12.48 -3.54 -0.76
N THR A 78 -13.74 -3.87 -0.52
CA THR A 78 -14.38 -3.52 0.75
C THR A 78 -13.69 -4.31 1.85
N GLY A 79 -13.12 -3.59 2.83
CA GLY A 79 -12.79 -4.22 4.11
C GLY A 79 -14.06 -4.87 4.66
N ALA A 80 -13.98 -6.14 5.07
CA ALA A 80 -15.10 -6.89 5.61
C ALA A 80 -15.86 -6.07 6.66
N ARG A 81 -17.07 -5.60 6.34
CA ARG A 81 -18.01 -5.05 7.34
C ARG A 81 -19.06 -6.12 7.61
N GLY A 82 -19.07 -6.66 8.83
CA GLY A 82 -20.01 -7.71 9.23
C GLY A 82 -19.63 -9.10 8.71
N HIS A 83 -20.61 -9.83 8.17
CA HIS A 83 -20.47 -11.21 7.67
C HIS A 83 -19.96 -11.31 6.22
N ALA A 84 -19.72 -10.17 5.56
CA ALA A 84 -19.19 -10.15 4.20
C ALA A 84 -17.68 -10.43 4.23
N LYS A 85 -17.25 -11.47 3.51
CA LYS A 85 -15.83 -11.78 3.32
C LYS A 85 -15.13 -10.66 2.55
N PRO A 86 -13.90 -10.27 2.92
CA PRO A 86 -13.12 -9.34 2.14
C PRO A 86 -12.77 -9.99 0.79
N GLY A 87 -12.73 -9.21 -0.29
CA GLY A 87 -12.38 -9.72 -1.60
C GLY A 87 -12.26 -8.63 -2.65
N LEU A 88 -11.78 -9.00 -3.83
CA LEU A 88 -11.57 -8.09 -4.95
C LEU A 88 -12.17 -8.68 -6.23
N GLY A 89 -13.11 -7.94 -6.83
CA GLY A 89 -13.76 -8.32 -8.08
C GLY A 89 -13.18 -7.56 -9.26
N PHE A 90 -13.03 -8.26 -10.39
CA PHE A 90 -12.60 -7.69 -11.66
C PHE A 90 -13.57 -8.08 -12.77
N TRP A 91 -13.84 -7.15 -13.68
CA TRP A 91 -14.63 -7.41 -14.87
C TRP A 91 -13.83 -7.03 -16.13
N VAL A 92 -13.78 -7.96 -17.07
CA VAL A 92 -13.11 -7.80 -18.37
C VAL A 92 -14.18 -7.77 -19.46
N PRO A 93 -14.65 -6.58 -19.91
CA PRO A 93 -15.74 -6.46 -20.87
C PRO A 93 -15.44 -7.14 -22.20
N SER A 94 -14.20 -7.00 -22.69
CA SER A 94 -13.78 -7.56 -23.99
C SER A 94 -13.88 -9.08 -24.07
N ARG A 95 -13.88 -9.76 -22.92
CA ARG A 95 -14.01 -11.22 -22.81
C ARG A 95 -15.34 -11.66 -22.21
N ASN A 96 -16.15 -10.71 -21.74
CA ASN A 96 -17.34 -10.98 -20.93
C ASN A 96 -17.05 -11.92 -19.75
N ILE A 97 -15.92 -11.69 -19.04
CA ILE A 97 -15.48 -12.51 -17.91
C ILE A 97 -15.48 -11.68 -16.64
N GLY A 98 -16.04 -12.25 -15.56
CA GLY A 98 -15.88 -11.78 -14.20
C GLY A 98 -14.90 -12.67 -13.43
N LEU A 99 -13.98 -12.05 -12.69
CA LEU A 99 -13.01 -12.73 -11.82
C LEU A 99 -13.19 -12.21 -10.39
N PHE A 100 -12.99 -13.06 -9.40
CA PHE A 100 -13.05 -12.69 -7.99
C PHE A 100 -11.94 -13.38 -7.21
N ALA A 101 -11.27 -12.63 -6.35
CA ALA A 101 -10.32 -13.13 -5.38
C ALA A 101 -10.93 -13.02 -3.96
N ASP A 102 -11.05 -14.14 -3.26
CA ASP A 102 -11.41 -14.19 -1.84
C ASP A 102 -10.19 -13.74 -1.00
N GLY A 103 -10.42 -12.88 -0.01
CA GLY A 103 -9.39 -12.40 0.91
C GLY A 103 -8.93 -13.45 1.93
N ASP A 104 -9.60 -14.60 2.01
CA ASP A 104 -9.24 -15.73 2.89
C ASP A 104 -8.20 -16.70 2.30
N VAL A 105 -7.76 -16.50 1.06
CA VAL A 105 -6.75 -17.40 0.45
C VAL A 105 -5.40 -17.22 1.18
N PRO A 106 -4.84 -18.27 1.81
CA PRO A 106 -3.50 -18.17 2.39
C PRO A 106 -2.52 -17.81 1.28
N TYR A 107 -1.67 -16.81 1.50
CA TYR A 107 -0.56 -16.53 0.61
C TYR A 107 0.21 -17.83 0.36
N PRO A 108 0.39 -18.27 -0.90
CA PRO A 108 1.18 -19.44 -1.15
C PRO A 108 2.63 -19.12 -0.70
N PRO A 109 3.28 -20.02 0.04
CA PRO A 109 4.52 -19.73 0.76
C PRO A 109 5.71 -19.37 -0.15
N ASP A 110 5.55 -19.56 -1.46
CA ASP A 110 6.52 -19.28 -2.53
C ASP A 110 6.48 -17.85 -3.07
N LEU A 111 5.42 -17.08 -2.80
CA LEU A 111 5.29 -15.68 -3.27
C LEU A 111 5.73 -14.63 -2.25
N VAL A 112 6.18 -15.05 -1.07
CA VAL A 112 6.82 -14.14 -0.11
C VAL A 112 8.31 -14.03 -0.47
N HIS A 113 8.63 -13.26 -1.50
CA HIS A 113 9.97 -12.70 -1.63
C HIS A 113 10.15 -11.66 -0.50
N ASN A 114 10.52 -12.15 0.69
CA ASN A 114 11.21 -11.33 1.65
C ASN A 114 12.51 -10.89 0.98
N HIS A 115 12.52 -9.66 0.49
CA HIS A 115 13.78 -8.97 0.23
C HIS A 115 14.40 -8.70 1.61
N GLU A 116 14.98 -9.74 2.20
CA GLU A 116 15.90 -9.59 3.31
C GLU A 116 17.11 -8.85 2.74
N LEU A 117 17.15 -7.55 3.01
CA LEU A 117 18.33 -6.74 2.80
C LEU A 117 19.35 -7.20 3.84
N GLY A 118 20.38 -7.91 3.38
CA GLY A 118 21.68 -7.96 4.04
C GLY A 118 22.40 -6.63 3.96
#